data_AF-A0A9E0RP62-F1
#
_entry.id   AF-A0A9E0RP62-F1
#
_cell.length_a   1.000
_cell.length_b   1.000
_cell.length_c   1.000
_cell.angle_alpha   90.00
_cell.angle_beta   90.00
_cell.angle_gamma   90.00
#
_symmetry.space_group_name_H-M   'P 1'
#
loop_
_entity.id
_entity.type
_entity.pdbx_description
1 polymer ?
#
loop_
_entity_poly.entity_id
_entity_poly.type
_entity_poly.pdbx_seq_one_letter_code
_entity_poly.pdbx_strand_id
1 'polypeptide(L)'
;LQFIHIPVQWESPSFGDFAAFAAVMQVHGSGRTLVHCEVNFRASVFGFLYQVLYEGADLDEAMSLMQSIWVPNATWEAFIARVMSDKGIDYPPL
;
A
#
# COMPACT_ATOMS: atom_id res chain seq x y z
N LEU A 1 -5.97 21.50 -7.65
CA LEU A 1 -5.08 20.33 -7.65
C LEU A 1 -4.28 20.39 -6.35
N GLN A 2 -4.37 19.35 -5.51
CA GLN A 2 -3.59 19.27 -4.27
C GLN A 2 -2.46 18.26 -4.48
N PHE A 3 -1.25 18.62 -4.06
CA PHE A 3 -0.09 17.74 -4.13
C PHE A 3 0.38 17.45 -2.70
N ILE A 4 0.56 16.16 -2.40
CA ILE A 4 1.02 15.70 -1.09
C ILE A 4 2.20 14.78 -1.33
N HIS A 5 3.32 15.10 -0.69
CA HIS A 5 4.55 14.34 -0.82
C HIS A 5 4.79 13.52 0.45
N ILE A 6 4.83 12.19 0.31
CA ILE A 6 5.12 11.24 1.39
C ILE A 6 6.43 10.52 1.03
N PRO A 7 7.56 10.90 1.64
CA PRO A 7 8.87 10.35 1.28
C PRO A 7 9.09 8.97 1.90
N VAL A 8 8.69 7.92 1.18
CA VAL A 8 8.90 6.53 1.60
C VAL A 8 10.31 6.06 1.25
N GLN A 9 11.08 5.67 2.27
CA GLN A 9 12.41 5.08 2.11
C GLN A 9 12.31 3.68 1.50
N TRP A 10 13.10 3.39 0.46
CA TRP A 10 12.97 2.14 -0.30
C TRP A 10 13.40 0.92 0.50
N GLU A 11 14.53 1.03 1.20
CA GLU A 11 15.16 -0.05 1.94
C GLU A 11 14.52 -0.28 3.31
N SER A 12 13.69 0.66 3.77
CA SER A 12 13.09 0.63 5.10
C SER A 12 11.70 1.30 5.12
N PRO A 13 10.70 0.72 4.41
CA PRO A 13 9.33 1.22 4.49
C PRO A 13 8.80 1.14 5.93
N SER A 14 8.09 2.18 6.38
CA SER A 14 7.63 2.28 7.76
C SER A 14 6.11 2.29 7.90
N PHE A 15 5.63 1.88 9.07
CA PHE A 15 4.22 2.01 9.44
C PHE A 15 3.75 3.47 9.42
N GLY A 16 4.63 4.41 9.80
CA GLY A 16 4.33 5.83 9.78
C GLY A 16 4.05 6.35 8.37
N ASP A 17 4.82 5.89 7.39
CA ASP A 17 4.62 6.26 5.98
C ASP A 17 3.27 5.77 5.46
N PHE A 18 2.93 4.51 5.73
CA PHE A 18 1.64 3.96 5.31
C PHE A 18 0.47 4.60 6.07
N ALA A 19 0.61 4.88 7.36
CA ALA A 19 -0.41 5.58 8.14
C ALA A 19 -0.66 6.99 7.60
N ALA A 20 0.40 7.73 7.25
CA ALA A 20 0.28 9.05 6.62
C ALA A 20 -0.42 8.95 5.26
N PHE A 21 -0.07 7.96 4.44
CA PHE A 21 -0.72 7.70 3.16
C PHE A 21 -2.22 7.39 3.33
N ALA A 22 -2.56 6.45 4.21
CA ALA A 22 -3.95 6.07 4.46
C ALA A 22 -4.79 7.26 4.98
N ALA A 23 -4.24 8.06 5.89
CA ALA A 23 -4.91 9.26 6.40
C ALA A 23 -5.21 10.26 5.28
N VAL A 24 -4.25 10.49 4.38
CA VAL A 24 -4.43 11.35 3.21
C VAL A 24 -5.54 10.82 2.29
N MET A 25 -5.50 9.52 1.97
CA MET A 25 -6.51 8.90 1.11
C MET A 25 -7.92 8.97 1.70
N GLN A 26 -8.08 8.75 3.00
CA GLN A 26 -9.37 8.85 3.68
C GLN A 26 -9.95 10.27 3.68
N VAL A 27 -9.11 11.30 3.85
CA VAL A 27 -9.55 12.70 3.82
C VAL A 27 -10.09 13.10 2.44
N HIS A 28 -9.53 12.54 1.38
CA HIS A 28 -9.90 12.87 0.01
C HIS A 28 -11.05 12.02 -0.57
N GLY A 29 -11.52 11.00 0.17
CA GLY A 29 -12.75 10.26 -0.10
C GLY A 29 -12.88 9.80 -1.55
N SER A 30 -14.02 10.10 -2.18
CA SER A 30 -14.37 9.67 -3.54
C SER A 30 -13.68 10.47 -4.68
N GLY A 31 -12.71 11.32 -4.36
CA GLY A 31 -11.94 12.04 -5.37
C GLY A 31 -11.04 11.08 -6.16
N ARG A 32 -10.94 11.27 -7.48
CA ARG A 32 -9.93 10.56 -8.29
C ARG A 32 -8.54 11.03 -7.85
N THR A 33 -7.79 10.12 -7.23
CA THR A 33 -6.44 10.39 -6.71
C THR A 33 -5.41 9.60 -7.52
N LEU A 34 -4.39 10.27 -8.04
CA LEU A 34 -3.23 9.62 -8.62
C LEU A 34 -2.20 9.35 -7.52
N VAL A 35 -1.89 8.07 -7.29
CA VAL A 35 -0.79 7.64 -6.44
C VAL A 35 0.33 7.14 -7.34
N HIS A 36 1.54 7.68 -7.20
CA HIS A 36 2.68 7.27 -8.00
C HIS A 36 3.98 7.29 -7.19
N CYS A 37 5.00 6.62 -7.69
CA CYS A 37 6.40 6.84 -7.29
C CYS A 37 7.27 6.97 -8.55
N GLU A 38 8.51 6.49 -8.53
CA GLU A 38 9.37 6.49 -9.72
C GLU A 38 8.98 5.40 -10.72
N VAL A 39 8.82 4.15 -10.25
CA VAL A 39 8.46 2.98 -11.08
C VAL A 39 7.21 2.24 -10.59
N ASN A 40 6.32 2.93 -9.87
CA ASN A 40 5.08 2.42 -9.26
C ASN A 40 5.17 1.26 -8.24
N PHE A 41 6.35 0.79 -7.86
CA PHE A 41 6.48 -0.30 -6.87
C PHE A 41 5.97 0.07 -5.47
N ARG A 42 6.34 1.25 -4.94
CA ARG A 42 5.86 1.71 -3.62
C ARG A 42 4.36 1.99 -3.68
N ALA A 43 3.92 2.59 -4.77
CA ALA A 43 2.53 2.94 -5.02
C ALA A 43 1.63 1.70 -5.12
N SER A 44 2.08 0.62 -5.77
CA SER A 44 1.29 -0.61 -5.86
C SER A 44 1.13 -1.28 -4.49
N VAL A 45 2.19 -1.36 -3.68
CA VAL A 45 2.10 -1.91 -2.32
C VAL A 45 1.18 -1.09 -1.42
N PHE A 46 1.33 0.25 -1.43
CA PHE A 46 0.50 1.12 -0.60
C PHE A 46 -0.96 1.10 -1.06
N GLY A 47 -1.20 1.05 -2.37
CA GLY A 47 -2.53 0.89 -2.96
C GLY A 47 -3.18 -0.43 -2.55
N PHE A 48 -2.44 -1.54 -2.65
CA PHE A 48 -2.88 -2.87 -2.20
C PHE A 48 -3.31 -2.86 -0.72
N LEU A 49 -2.43 -2.40 0.15
CA LEU A 49 -2.72 -2.33 1.59
C LEU A 49 -3.94 -1.45 1.88
N TYR A 50 -4.11 -0.35 1.14
CA TYR A 50 -5.25 0.53 1.34
C TYR A 50 -6.57 -0.10 0.89
N GLN A 51 -6.59 -0.72 -0.28
CA GLN A 51 -7.77 -1.40 -0.83
C GLN A 51 -8.27 -2.48 0.13
N VAL A 52 -7.36 -3.32 0.65
CA VAL A 52 -7.75 -4.40 1.58
C VAL A 52 -8.19 -3.83 2.93
N LEU A 53 -7.40 -2.92 3.52
CA LEU A 53 -7.61 -2.50 4.91
C LEU A 53 -8.72 -1.47 5.11
N TYR A 54 -9.02 -0.67 4.09
CA TYR A 54 -9.96 0.45 4.20
C TYR A 54 -11.12 0.41 3.21
N GLU A 55 -10.96 -0.24 2.07
CA GLU A 55 -12.04 -0.36 1.07
C GLU A 55 -12.74 -1.73 1.09
N GLY A 56 -12.21 -2.68 1.86
CA GLY A 56 -12.77 -4.03 1.96
C GLY A 56 -12.64 -4.83 0.66
N ALA A 57 -11.64 -4.51 -0.16
CA ALA A 57 -11.35 -5.27 -1.37
C ALA A 57 -10.97 -6.71 -1.04
N ASP A 58 -11.28 -7.63 -1.96
CA ASP A 58 -10.85 -9.01 -1.86
C ASP A 58 -9.32 -9.10 -1.87
N LEU A 59 -8.77 -9.94 -0.99
CA LEU A 59 -7.33 -10.05 -0.78
C LEU A 59 -6.62 -10.57 -2.03
N ASP A 60 -7.18 -11.61 -2.67
CA ASP A 60 -6.56 -12.28 -3.81
C ASP A 60 -6.62 -11.39 -5.05
N GLU A 61 -7.74 -10.67 -5.25
CA GLU A 61 -7.88 -9.69 -6.33
C GLU A 61 -6.91 -8.51 -6.17
N ALA A 62 -6.85 -7.92 -4.97
CA ALA A 62 -5.96 -6.79 -4.70
C ALA A 62 -4.48 -7.19 -4.81
N MET A 63 -4.14 -8.40 -4.34
CA MET A 63 -2.79 -8.95 -4.43
C MET A 63 -2.41 -9.21 -5.90
N SER A 64 -3.30 -9.80 -6.69
CA SER A 64 -3.08 -10.03 -8.13
C SER A 64 -2.84 -8.73 -8.88
N LEU A 65 -3.59 -7.67 -8.56
CA LEU A 65 -3.39 -6.35 -9.15
C LEU A 65 -2.01 -5.79 -8.79
N MET A 66 -1.60 -5.85 -7.53
CA MET A 66 -0.25 -5.45 -7.11
C MET A 66 0.82 -6.20 -7.90
N GLN A 67 0.72 -7.52 -7.98
CA GLN A 67 1.69 -8.39 -8.65
C GLN A 67 1.78 -8.15 -10.16
N SER A 68 0.68 -7.73 -10.80
CA SER A 68 0.69 -7.33 -12.22
C SER A 68 1.59 -6.12 -12.51
N ILE A 69 1.85 -5.29 -11.48
CA ILE A 69 2.75 -4.14 -11.54
C ILE A 69 4.14 -4.56 -11.04
N TRP A 70 4.18 -5.23 -9.89
CA TRP A 70 5.41 -5.65 -9.24
C TRP A 70 5.16 -6.77 -8.23
N VAL A 71 5.98 -7.82 -8.29
CA VAL A 71 6.08 -8.82 -7.22
C VAL A 71 7.06 -8.29 -6.16
N PRO A 72 6.60 -7.98 -4.93
CA PRO A 72 7.46 -7.44 -3.88
C PRO A 72 8.70 -8.28 -3.61
N ASN A 73 9.83 -7.60 -3.35
CA ASN A 73 11.02 -8.27 -2.82
C ASN A 73 10.87 -8.52 -1.30
N ALA A 74 11.83 -9.24 -0.71
CA ALA A 74 11.80 -9.62 0.71
C ALA A 74 11.56 -8.45 1.67
N THR A 75 12.13 -7.26 1.41
CA THR A 75 11.93 -6.08 2.27
C THR A 75 10.46 -5.64 2.27
N TRP A 76 9.86 -5.57 1.09
CA TRP A 76 8.49 -5.07 0.93
C TRP A 76 7.44 -6.12 1.26
N GLU A 77 7.74 -7.39 1.01
CA GLU A 77 6.90 -8.50 1.48
C GLU A 77 6.87 -8.58 3.00
N ALA A 78 8.03 -8.48 3.67
CA ALA A 78 8.10 -8.41 5.13
C ALA A 78 7.34 -7.18 5.69
N PHE A 79 7.37 -6.07 4.97
CA PHE A 79 6.58 -4.89 5.32
C PHE A 79 5.07 -5.15 5.20
N ILE A 80 4.61 -5.74 4.09
CA ILE A 80 3.20 -6.10 3.90
C ILE A 80 2.73 -7.02 5.02
N ALA A 81 3.46 -8.11 5.28
CA ALA A 81 3.10 -9.07 6.33
C ALA A 81 2.98 -8.40 7.71
N ARG A 82 3.89 -7.49 8.05
CA ARG A 82 3.84 -6.72 9.31
C ARG A 82 2.62 -5.80 9.38
N VAL A 83 2.26 -5.12 8.30
CA VAL A 83 1.08 -4.24 8.26
C VAL A 83 -0.23 -5.04 8.36
N MET A 84 -0.34 -6.16 7.64
CA MET A 84 -1.52 -7.03 7.68
C MET A 84 -1.69 -7.68 9.06
N SER A 85 -0.59 -8.15 9.66
CA SER A 85 -0.59 -8.75 11.00
C SER A 85 -1.00 -7.75 12.09
N ASP A 86 -0.58 -6.48 12.00
CA ASP A 86 -1.04 -5.40 12.90
C ASP A 86 -2.56 -5.20 12.85
N LYS A 87 -3.19 -5.50 11.70
CA LYS A 87 -4.64 -5.44 11.50
C LYS A 87 -5.35 -6.77 11.73
N GLY A 88 -4.63 -7.82 12.15
CA GLY A 88 -5.19 -9.14 12.39
C GLY A 88 -5.66 -9.87 11.13
N ILE A 89 -5.15 -9.47 9.95
CA ILE A 89 -5.44 -10.13 8.67
C ILE A 89 -4.34 -11.14 8.39
N ASP A 90 -4.75 -12.38 8.11
CA ASP A 90 -3.83 -13.41 7.63
C ASP A 90 -3.47 -13.12 6.18
N TYR A 91 -2.17 -12.95 5.93
CA TYR A 91 -1.63 -12.67 4.61
C TYR A 91 -0.73 -13.84 4.21
N PRO A 92 -1.11 -14.62 3.19
CA PRO A 92 -0.26 -15.70 2.72
C PRO A 92 1.00 -15.08 2.10
N PRO A 93 2.20 -15.51 2.53
CA PRO A 93 3.45 -15.08 1.89
C PRO A 93 3.48 -15.51 0.41
N LEU A 94 4.25 -14.78 -0.39
CA LEU A 94 4.36 -14.92 -1.84
C LEU A 94 5.21 -16.11 -2.28
#